data_AF-A0A4Q2YG12-F1
#
_entry.id   AF-A0A4Q2YG12-F1
#
_cell.length_a   1.000
_cell.length_b   1.000
_cell.length_c   1.000
_cell.angle_alpha   90.00
_cell.angle_beta   90.00
_cell.angle_gamma   90.00
#
_symmetry.space_group_name_H-M   'P 1'
#
loop_
_entity.id
_entity.type
_entity.pdbx_description
1 polymer ?
#
loop_
_entity_poly.entity_id
_entity_poly.type
_entity_poly.pdbx_seq_one_letter_code
_entity_poly.pdbx_strand_id
1 'polypeptide(L)'
;MSAPGKFPFRPALYGIVILYLVGDLFLVGGPIRRQINLTNPDSPAFLAAAKERGVVARVAGQPITRTQIDRALAERLWLDGKSTTDLSPEELTAARDAALDELIDHQLLRLQVKALSAQLTVTDEEINERVKRLVGRFENKSALEAAMKSQGISN
;
A
#
# COMPACT_ATOMS: atom_id res chain seq x y z
N MET A 1 21.26 -9.11 -65.41
CA MET A 1 21.42 -9.50 -63.98
C MET A 1 21.13 -8.25 -63.15
N SER A 2 19.95 -8.13 -62.56
CA SER A 2 19.62 -7.02 -61.65
C SER A 2 19.34 -7.59 -60.27
N ALA A 3 20.17 -7.21 -59.30
CA ALA A 3 19.99 -7.59 -57.90
C ALA A 3 18.79 -6.81 -57.31
N PRO A 4 17.88 -7.46 -56.59
CA PRO A 4 16.81 -6.75 -55.90
C PRO A 4 17.40 -6.01 -54.70
N GLY A 5 17.32 -4.67 -54.72
CA GLY A 5 17.68 -3.84 -53.59
C GLY A 5 16.86 -4.25 -52.37
N LYS A 6 17.54 -4.69 -51.31
CA LYS A 6 16.93 -5.07 -50.04
C LYS A 6 16.28 -3.83 -49.44
N PHE A 7 14.99 -3.59 -49.73
CA PHE A 7 14.22 -2.57 -49.04
C PHE A 7 14.29 -2.87 -47.54
N PRO A 8 14.77 -1.94 -46.71
CA PRO A 8 14.90 -2.17 -45.29
C PRO A 8 13.48 -2.10 -44.68
N PHE A 9 12.77 -3.23 -44.74
CA PHE A 9 11.40 -3.37 -44.22
C PHE A 9 11.31 -3.07 -42.72
N ARG A 10 12.41 -3.30 -41.99
CA ARG A 10 12.52 -3.07 -40.55
C ARG A 10 12.33 -1.59 -40.14
N PRO A 11 13.10 -0.61 -40.64
CA PRO A 11 12.89 0.80 -40.30
C PRO A 11 11.55 1.35 -40.77
N ALA A 12 11.01 0.87 -41.90
CA ALA A 12 9.66 1.26 -42.35
C ALA A 12 8.57 0.79 -41.37
N LEU A 13 8.69 -0.45 -40.88
CA LEU A 13 7.79 -1.01 -39.87
C LEU A 13 7.91 -0.26 -38.54
N TYR A 14 9.13 0.04 -38.09
CA TYR A 14 9.35 0.82 -36.87
C TYR A 14 8.80 2.25 -37.00
N GLY A 15 8.94 2.88 -38.17
CA GLY A 15 8.37 4.20 -38.45
C GLY A 15 6.86 4.22 -38.33
N ILE A 16 6.17 3.20 -38.88
CA ILE A 16 4.71 3.07 -38.77
C ILE A 16 4.28 2.85 -37.32
N VAL A 17 4.98 2.00 -36.56
CA VAL A 17 4.67 1.76 -35.14
C VAL A 17 4.88 3.03 -34.31
N ILE A 18 5.97 3.77 -34.54
CA ILE A 18 6.22 5.04 -33.84
C ILE A 18 5.17 6.09 -34.20
N LEU A 19 4.81 6.20 -35.48
CA LEU A 19 3.82 7.17 -35.95
C LEU A 19 2.41 6.83 -35.39
N TYR A 20 2.09 5.55 -35.28
CA TYR A 20 0.88 5.08 -34.59
C TYR A 20 0.89 5.44 -33.10
N LEU A 21 2.00 5.20 -32.40
CA LEU A 21 2.14 5.53 -30.98
C LEU A 21 2.07 7.05 -30.73
N VAL A 22 2.69 7.87 -31.58
CA VAL A 22 2.65 9.33 -31.49
C VAL A 22 1.25 9.85 -31.81
N GLY A 23 0.60 9.30 -32.84
CA GLY A 23 -0.78 9.64 -33.20
C GLY A 23 -1.77 9.33 -32.07
N ASP A 24 -1.65 8.14 -31.48
CA ASP A 24 -2.48 7.71 -30.34
C ASP A 24 -2.24 8.57 -29.09
N LEU A 25 -0.99 9.00 -28.86
CA LEU A 25 -0.63 9.83 -27.72
C LEU A 25 -1.15 11.28 -27.82
N PHE A 26 -1.29 11.84 -29.03
CA PHE A 26 -1.62 13.26 -29.21
C PHE A 26 -3.08 13.54 -29.64
N LEU A 27 -3.72 12.69 -30.44
CA LEU A 27 -5.02 13.02 -31.04
C LEU A 27 -6.24 12.44 -30.30
N VAL A 28 -6.10 11.28 -29.64
CA VAL A 28 -7.27 10.50 -29.17
C VAL A 28 -7.47 10.54 -27.65
N GLY A 29 -6.49 11.03 -26.88
CA GLY A 29 -6.55 10.85 -25.43
C GLY A 29 -6.48 9.36 -25.07
N GLY A 30 -5.64 8.61 -25.80
CA GLY A 30 -5.61 7.15 -25.83
C GLY A 30 -5.28 6.45 -24.49
N PRO A 31 -5.29 5.10 -24.48
CA PRO A 31 -5.12 4.27 -23.29
C PRO A 31 -3.81 4.53 -22.54
N ILE A 32 -2.75 4.97 -23.25
CA ILE A 32 -1.48 5.35 -22.63
C ILE A 32 -1.63 6.60 -21.75
N ARG A 33 -2.36 7.63 -22.20
CA ARG A 33 -2.66 8.80 -21.35
C ARG A 33 -3.52 8.41 -20.15
N ARG A 34 -4.44 7.44 -20.30
CA ARG A 34 -5.20 6.90 -19.16
C ARG A 34 -4.29 6.16 -18.17
N GLN A 35 -3.34 5.36 -18.64
CA GLN A 35 -2.35 4.71 -17.78
C GLN A 35 -1.42 5.71 -17.11
N ILE A 36 -0.96 6.74 -17.82
CA ILE A 36 -0.13 7.81 -17.26
C ILE A 36 -0.93 8.62 -16.23
N ASN A 37 -2.20 8.95 -16.50
CA ASN A 37 -3.07 9.64 -15.54
C ASN A 37 -3.41 8.78 -14.32
N LEU A 38 -3.57 7.46 -14.48
CA LEU A 38 -3.72 6.53 -13.33
C LEU A 38 -2.43 6.39 -12.51
N THR A 39 -1.28 6.67 -13.14
CA THR A 39 0.04 6.68 -12.49
C THR A 39 0.36 8.05 -11.88
N ASN A 40 -0.26 9.13 -12.40
CA ASN A 40 -0.06 10.48 -11.92
C ASN A 40 -0.89 10.71 -10.64
N PRO A 41 -0.26 10.95 -9.47
CA PRO A 41 -0.94 11.08 -8.18
C PRO A 41 -2.00 12.18 -8.13
N ASP A 42 -1.87 13.19 -8.98
CA ASP A 42 -2.72 14.40 -8.97
C ASP A 42 -3.84 14.38 -10.02
N SER A 43 -4.04 13.26 -10.74
CA SER A 43 -5.13 13.22 -11.72
C SER A 43 -6.50 13.13 -11.05
N PRO A 44 -7.52 13.86 -11.53
CA PRO A 44 -8.84 13.89 -10.90
C PRO A 44 -9.54 12.52 -10.91
N ALA A 45 -9.28 11.69 -11.92
CA ALA A 45 -9.79 10.31 -11.99
C ALA A 45 -9.14 9.40 -10.94
N PHE A 46 -7.85 9.62 -10.65
CA PHE A 46 -7.13 8.89 -9.62
C PHE A 46 -7.62 9.28 -8.21
N LEU A 47 -7.85 10.56 -7.95
CA LEU A 47 -8.40 11.05 -6.68
C LEU A 47 -9.82 10.52 -6.42
N ALA A 48 -10.67 10.45 -7.46
CA ALA A 48 -12.01 9.87 -7.35
C ALA A 48 -11.96 8.38 -6.99
N ALA A 49 -11.12 7.60 -7.68
CA ALA A 49 -10.94 6.18 -7.39
C ALA A 49 -10.29 5.93 -6.01
N ALA A 50 -9.39 6.81 -5.57
CA ALA A 50 -8.80 6.76 -4.24
C ALA A 50 -9.84 7.03 -3.14
N LYS A 51 -10.74 7.99 -3.36
CA LYS A 51 -11.84 8.31 -2.44
C LYS A 51 -12.84 7.15 -2.33
N GLU A 52 -13.19 6.52 -3.45
CA GLU A 52 -14.06 5.32 -3.46
C GLU A 52 -13.45 4.15 -2.67
N ARG A 53 -12.13 3.99 -2.74
CA ARG A 53 -11.40 2.94 -2.00
C ARG A 53 -11.08 3.33 -0.56
N GLY A 54 -11.48 4.53 -0.12
CA GLY A 54 -11.21 5.03 1.23
C GLY A 54 -9.72 5.24 1.52
N VAL A 55 -8.92 5.58 0.51
CA VAL A 55 -7.50 5.90 0.68
C VAL A 55 -7.37 7.30 1.27
N VAL A 56 -6.66 7.42 2.38
CA VAL A 56 -6.44 8.67 3.13
C VAL A 56 -5.07 9.25 2.83
N ALA A 57 -4.05 8.41 2.71
CA ALA A 57 -2.69 8.84 2.38
C ALA A 57 -1.99 7.83 1.47
N ARG A 58 -0.89 8.24 0.86
CA ARG A 58 0.01 7.36 0.09
C ARG A 58 1.46 7.60 0.49
N VAL A 59 2.14 6.53 0.89
CA VAL A 59 3.55 6.58 1.28
C VAL A 59 4.34 5.69 0.31
N ALA A 60 5.21 6.31 -0.49
CA ALA A 60 6.01 5.65 -1.53
C ALA A 60 5.20 4.70 -2.45
N GLY A 61 4.01 5.14 -2.86
CA GLY A 61 3.12 4.37 -3.75
C GLY A 61 2.23 3.33 -3.05
N GLN A 62 2.37 3.13 -1.74
CA GLN A 62 1.50 2.25 -0.96
C GLN A 62 0.35 3.05 -0.34
N PRO A 63 -0.92 2.66 -0.58
CA PRO A 63 -2.08 3.37 -0.04
C PRO A 63 -2.31 3.02 1.43
N ILE A 64 -2.51 4.06 2.25
CA ILE A 64 -3.04 3.96 3.62
C ILE A 64 -4.54 4.19 3.54
N THR A 65 -5.31 3.21 4.00
CA THR A 65 -6.78 3.20 3.95
C THR A 65 -7.37 3.65 5.28
N ARG A 66 -8.60 4.16 5.24
CA ARG A 66 -9.33 4.60 6.44
C ARG A 66 -9.50 3.47 7.46
N THR A 67 -9.74 2.25 7.00
CA THR A 67 -9.87 1.06 7.87
C THR A 67 -8.55 0.74 8.60
N GLN A 68 -7.40 1.01 7.99
CA GLN A 68 -6.09 0.85 8.66
C GLN A 68 -5.91 1.90 9.76
N ILE A 69 -6.30 3.14 9.51
CA ILE A 69 -6.25 4.21 10.52
C ILE A 69 -7.20 3.89 11.67
N ASP A 70 -8.43 3.48 11.38
CA ASP A 70 -9.42 3.12 12.42
C ASP A 70 -8.93 1.94 13.28
N ARG A 71 -8.25 0.96 12.67
CA ARG A 71 -7.62 -0.15 13.40
C ARG A 71 -6.44 0.33 14.25
N ALA A 72 -5.54 1.14 13.71
CA ALA A 72 -4.38 1.67 14.44
C ALA A 72 -4.83 2.55 15.62
N LEU A 73 -5.87 3.36 15.43
CA LEU A 73 -6.49 4.13 16.49
C LEU A 73 -7.05 3.22 17.59
N ALA A 74 -7.80 2.17 17.23
CA ALA A 74 -8.35 1.24 18.21
C ALA A 74 -7.26 0.52 19.02
N GLU A 75 -6.17 0.11 18.36
CA GLU A 75 -5.02 -0.51 19.01
C GLU A 75 -4.33 0.44 19.99
N ARG A 76 -4.10 1.69 19.57
CA ARG A 76 -3.50 2.73 20.42
C ARG A 76 -4.35 3.03 21.65
N LEU A 77 -5.66 3.21 21.45
CA LEU A 77 -6.58 3.48 22.54
C LEU A 77 -6.67 2.30 23.50
N TRP A 78 -6.60 1.07 22.99
CA TRP A 78 -6.53 -0.12 23.82
C TRP A 78 -5.25 -0.17 24.67
N LEU A 79 -4.09 0.19 24.11
CA LEU A 79 -2.83 0.29 24.86
C LEU A 79 -2.87 1.37 25.94
N ASP A 80 -3.54 2.50 25.67
CA ASP A 80 -3.73 3.60 26.61
C ASP A 80 -4.86 3.33 27.63
N GLY A 81 -5.60 2.22 27.49
CA GLY A 81 -6.75 1.87 28.34
C GLY A 81 -7.95 2.80 28.16
N LYS A 82 -8.06 3.51 27.04
CA LYS A 82 -9.12 4.48 26.72
C LYS A 82 -10.06 3.93 25.64
N SER A 83 -11.30 4.42 25.61
CA SER A 83 -12.24 4.15 24.51
C SER A 83 -12.41 5.39 23.63
N THR A 84 -12.83 5.18 22.37
CA THR A 84 -13.21 6.27 21.46
C THR A 84 -14.38 7.12 21.99
N THR A 85 -15.19 6.56 22.90
CA THR A 85 -16.30 7.25 23.58
C THR A 85 -15.85 8.20 24.68
N ASP A 86 -14.63 8.05 25.17
CA ASP A 86 -14.12 8.79 26.32
C ASP A 86 -13.36 10.06 25.89
N LEU A 87 -13.17 10.24 24.59
CA LEU A 87 -12.40 11.33 24.00
C LEU A 87 -13.30 12.43 23.46
N SER A 88 -12.86 13.67 23.65
CA SER A 88 -13.43 14.81 22.95
C SER A 88 -13.16 14.72 21.43
N PRO A 89 -13.96 15.40 20.59
CA PRO A 89 -13.74 15.41 19.14
C PRO A 89 -12.35 15.91 18.72
N GLU A 90 -11.78 16.85 19.47
CA GLU A 90 -10.43 17.39 19.24
C GLU A 90 -9.35 16.35 19.55
N GLU A 91 -9.45 15.67 20.70
CA GLU A 91 -8.52 14.62 21.08
C GLU A 91 -8.61 13.41 20.14
N LEU A 92 -9.81 13.07 19.68
CA LEU A 92 -10.02 12.01 18.71
C LEU A 92 -9.33 12.33 17.37
N THR A 93 -9.40 13.59 16.93
CA THR A 93 -8.72 14.04 15.71
C THR A 93 -7.20 13.95 15.88
N ALA A 94 -6.67 14.46 17.00
CA ALA A 94 -5.25 14.34 17.32
C ALA A 94 -4.77 12.88 17.41
N ALA A 95 -5.59 12.00 17.98
CA ALA A 95 -5.29 10.57 18.06
C ALA A 95 -5.30 9.89 16.68
N ARG A 96 -6.19 10.31 15.76
CA ARG A 96 -6.19 9.85 14.36
C ARG A 96 -4.94 10.32 13.61
N ASP A 97 -4.55 11.57 13.80
CA ASP A 97 -3.34 12.11 13.16
C ASP A 97 -2.10 11.37 13.66
N ALA A 98 -2.00 11.13 14.98
CA ALA A 98 -0.92 10.33 15.56
C ALA A 98 -0.91 8.89 15.03
N ALA A 99 -2.08 8.26 14.87
CA ALA A 99 -2.18 6.93 14.28
C ALA A 99 -1.77 6.92 12.80
N LEU A 100 -2.07 7.99 12.07
CA LEU A 100 -1.62 8.15 10.68
C LEU A 100 -0.10 8.30 10.59
N ASP A 101 0.50 9.14 11.43
CA ASP A 101 1.96 9.34 11.47
C ASP A 101 2.69 8.02 11.78
N GLU A 102 2.19 7.24 12.74
CA GLU A 102 2.74 5.93 13.07
C GLU A 102 2.65 4.95 11.88
N LEU A 103 1.54 4.96 11.14
CA LEU A 103 1.40 4.15 9.92
C LEU A 103 2.38 4.59 8.82
N ILE A 104 2.64 5.89 8.71
CA ILE A 104 3.64 6.43 7.78
C ILE A 104 5.03 5.94 8.17
N ASP A 105 5.41 6.07 9.43
CA ASP A 105 6.71 5.62 9.95
C ASP A 105 6.92 4.12 9.75
N HIS A 106 5.92 3.30 10.09
CA HIS A 106 5.96 1.86 9.81
C HIS A 106 6.18 1.55 8.33
N GLN A 107 5.56 2.33 7.45
CA GLN A 107 5.71 2.13 6.01
C GLN A 107 7.11 2.53 5.53
N LEU A 108 7.67 3.62 6.05
CA LEU A 108 9.05 4.04 5.75
C LEU A 108 10.06 3.01 6.26
N LEU A 109 9.88 2.50 7.48
CA LEU A 109 10.71 1.43 8.04
C LEU A 109 10.65 0.16 7.18
N ARG A 110 9.46 -0.26 6.73
CA ARG A 110 9.33 -1.42 5.82
C ARG A 110 10.09 -1.22 4.52
N LEU A 111 10.08 -0.02 3.95
CA LEU A 111 10.84 0.28 2.74
C LEU A 111 12.35 0.19 2.99
N GLN A 112 12.81 0.72 4.12
CA GLN A 112 14.22 0.66 4.51
C GLN A 112 14.67 -0.79 4.78
N VAL A 113 13.87 -1.58 5.50
CA VAL A 113 14.13 -3.01 5.73
C VAL A 113 14.17 -3.77 4.41
N LYS A 114 13.28 -3.47 3.45
CA LYS A 114 13.31 -4.08 2.12
C LYS A 114 14.60 -3.76 1.37
N ALA A 115 15.07 -2.51 1.47
CA ALA A 115 16.35 -2.09 0.88
C ALA A 115 17.55 -2.77 1.56
N LEU A 116 17.47 -3.04 2.86
CA LEU A 116 18.50 -3.70 3.68
C LEU A 116 18.25 -5.21 3.87
N SER A 117 17.40 -5.83 3.03
CA SER A 117 16.91 -7.20 3.22
C SER A 117 18.01 -8.26 3.30
N ALA A 118 19.17 -8.03 2.70
CA ALA A 118 20.34 -8.92 2.80
C ALA A 118 20.97 -8.95 4.22
N GLN A 119 20.73 -7.92 5.05
CA GLN A 119 21.29 -7.79 6.39
C GLN A 119 20.27 -8.09 7.49
N LEU A 120 18.97 -7.95 7.20
CA LEU A 120 17.86 -8.14 8.15
C LEU A 120 16.99 -9.32 7.72
N THR A 121 17.57 -10.51 7.76
CA THR A 121 16.82 -11.76 7.51
C THR A 121 16.22 -12.26 8.82
N VAL A 122 14.94 -12.61 8.78
CA VAL A 122 14.23 -13.26 9.88
C VAL A 122 13.95 -14.70 9.44
N THR A 123 14.36 -15.66 10.25
CA THR A 123 14.18 -17.09 9.96
C THR A 123 12.82 -17.60 10.44
N ASP A 124 12.31 -18.66 9.82
CA ASP A 124 11.04 -19.29 10.24
C ASP A 124 11.16 -19.85 11.66
N GLU A 125 12.35 -20.32 12.07
CA GLU A 125 12.65 -20.76 13.43
C GLU A 125 12.48 -19.63 14.44
N GLU A 126 12.99 -18.43 14.17
CA GLU A 126 12.84 -17.26 15.05
C GLU A 126 11.38 -16.83 15.18
N ILE A 127 10.62 -16.88 14.08
CA ILE A 127 9.18 -16.59 14.08
C ILE A 127 8.46 -17.61 14.96
N ASN A 128 8.72 -18.89 14.77
CA ASN A 128 8.09 -19.96 15.56
C ASN A 128 8.42 -19.85 17.04
N GLU A 129 9.67 -19.54 17.41
CA GLU A 129 10.06 -19.31 18.81
C GLU A 129 9.41 -18.05 19.39
N ARG A 130 9.23 -17.00 18.59
CA ARG A 130 8.51 -15.80 19.03
C ARG A 130 7.01 -16.07 19.25
N VAL A 131 6.40 -16.88 18.38
CA VAL A 131 5.00 -17.30 18.49
C VAL A 131 4.81 -18.21 19.70
N LYS A 132 5.69 -19.20 19.94
CA LYS A 132 5.65 -20.04 21.15
C LYS A 132 5.72 -19.20 22.42
N ARG A 133 6.64 -18.23 22.49
CA ARG A 133 6.73 -17.29 23.62
C ARG A 133 5.50 -16.41 23.77
N LEU A 134 4.78 -16.11 22.68
CA LEU A 134 3.52 -15.37 22.74
C LEU A 134 2.40 -16.26 23.29
N VAL A 135 2.22 -17.46 22.75
CA VAL A 135 1.20 -18.42 23.19
C VAL A 135 1.41 -18.83 24.65
N GLY A 136 2.66 -19.01 25.07
CA GLY A 136 3.00 -19.35 26.46
C GLY A 136 2.66 -18.27 27.50
N ARG A 137 2.25 -17.06 27.08
CA ARG A 137 1.73 -16.03 28.00
C ARG A 137 0.26 -16.23 28.36
N PHE A 138 -0.45 -17.10 27.63
CA PHE A 138 -1.86 -17.37 27.86
C PHE A 138 -2.04 -18.68 28.61
N GLU A 139 -2.90 -18.68 29.62
CA GLU A 139 -3.14 -19.85 30.47
C GLU A 139 -3.82 -21.01 29.73
N ASN A 140 -4.63 -20.70 28.70
CA ASN A 140 -5.34 -21.68 27.91
C ASN A 140 -5.66 -21.16 26.50
N LYS A 141 -6.02 -22.07 25.60
CA LYS A 141 -6.37 -21.74 24.20
C LYS A 141 -7.57 -20.80 24.12
N SER A 142 -8.55 -20.92 25.02
CA SER A 142 -9.70 -20.02 25.05
C SER A 142 -9.33 -18.57 25.39
N ALA A 143 -8.35 -18.34 26.26
CA ALA A 143 -7.86 -17.00 26.60
C ALA A 143 -7.11 -16.38 25.41
N LEU A 144 -6.35 -17.19 24.67
CA LEU A 144 -5.74 -16.76 23.41
C LEU A 144 -6.80 -16.38 22.37
N GLU A 145 -7.81 -17.23 22.16
CA GLU A 145 -8.89 -16.97 21.20
C GLU A 145 -9.72 -15.73 21.57
N ALA A 146 -9.95 -15.49 22.87
CA ALA A 146 -10.61 -14.29 23.36
C ALA A 146 -9.78 -13.02 23.08
N ALA A 147 -8.46 -13.08 23.31
CA ALA A 147 -7.54 -11.97 23.02
C ALA A 147 -7.40 -11.71 21.52
N MET A 148 -7.37 -12.74 20.69
CA MET A 148 -7.34 -12.59 19.22
C MET A 148 -8.63 -11.94 18.71
N LYS A 149 -9.79 -12.36 19.23
CA LYS A 149 -11.08 -11.75 18.90
C LYS A 149 -11.17 -10.29 19.35
N SER A 150 -10.66 -9.94 20.52
CA SER A 150 -10.66 -8.54 20.98
C SER A 150 -9.77 -7.64 20.12
N GLN A 151 -8.76 -8.21 19.46
CA GLN A 151 -7.89 -7.50 18.51
C GLN A 151 -8.43 -7.50 17.06
N GLY A 152 -9.64 -8.02 16.84
CA GLY A 152 -10.26 -8.07 15.51
C GLY A 152 -9.62 -9.06 14.54
N ILE A 153 -8.86 -10.04 15.06
CA ILE A 153 -8.26 -11.11 14.25
C ILE A 153 -9.30 -12.23 14.11
N SER A 154 -9.74 -12.50 12.88
CA SER A 154 -10.62 -13.62 12.57
C SER A 154 -9.82 -14.93 12.65
N ASN A 155 -10.36 -15.93 13.37
CA ASN A 155 -9.85 -17.31 13.36
C ASN A 155 -10.40 -18.08 12.17
#